data_AF-A0A496WFY1-F1
#
_entry.id   AF-A0A496WFY1-F1
#
_cell.length_a   1.000
_cell.length_b   1.000
_cell.length_c   1.000
_cell.angle_alpha   90.00
_cell.angle_beta   90.00
_cell.angle_gamma   90.00
#
_symmetry.space_group_name_H-M   'P 1'
#
loop_
_entity.id
_entity.type
_entity.pdbx_description
1 polymer ?
#
loop_
_entity_poly.entity_id
_entity_poly.type
_entity_poly.pdbx_seq_one_letter_code
_entity_poly.pdbx_strand_id
1 'polypeptide(L)'
;MSADKITVLRDEEGYLIEPDDWSPELALTLAAEEGLALTDEHWIILTFVREYFAEHLITPDIRHVARYFAERTGCDKKAGKARIFKLFPYGYVKQTCKVAGMKRPRAWSTG
;
A
#
# COMPACT_ATOMS: atom_id res chain seq x y z
N MET A 1 0.97 -14.78 -24.91
CA MET A 1 0.47 -13.39 -24.81
C MET A 1 1.50 -12.63 -23.99
N SER A 2 2.30 -11.78 -24.63
CA SER A 2 3.28 -10.95 -23.92
C SER A 2 2.51 -9.95 -23.08
N ALA A 3 2.60 -10.04 -21.76
CA ALA A 3 2.14 -8.96 -20.89
C ALA A 3 3.01 -7.74 -21.20
N ASP A 4 2.39 -6.67 -21.70
CA ASP A 4 3.09 -5.39 -21.84
C ASP A 4 3.65 -5.02 -20.48
N LYS A 5 4.97 -4.89 -20.41
CA LYS A 5 5.67 -4.57 -19.17
C LYS A 5 5.31 -3.13 -18.83
N ILE A 6 4.49 -2.93 -17.79
CA ILE A 6 4.18 -1.59 -17.28
C ILE A 6 5.51 -0.96 -16.86
N THR A 7 5.99 0.00 -17.65
CA THR A 7 7.31 0.61 -17.47
C THR A 7 7.10 2.00 -16.88
N VAL A 8 7.20 2.09 -15.57
CA VAL A 8 7.16 3.34 -14.80
C VAL A 8 8.52 3.60 -14.16
N LEU A 9 8.85 4.85 -13.93
CA LEU A 9 10.11 5.23 -13.28
C LEU A 9 10.07 4.88 -11.80
N ARG A 10 11.10 4.16 -11.35
CA ARG A 10 11.24 3.70 -9.96
C ARG A 10 12.64 3.99 -9.43
N ASP A 11 12.77 4.13 -8.12
CA ASP A 11 14.07 4.23 -7.46
C ASP A 11 14.78 2.86 -7.35
N GLU A 12 15.99 2.85 -6.78
CA GLU A 12 16.81 1.65 -6.62
C GLU A 12 16.15 0.57 -5.75
N GLU A 13 15.19 0.93 -4.89
CA GLU A 13 14.43 -0.01 -4.06
C GLU A 13 13.07 -0.39 -4.68
N GLY A 14 12.77 0.13 -5.87
CA GLY A 14 11.56 -0.15 -6.64
C GLY A 14 10.33 0.65 -6.23
N TYR A 15 10.47 1.74 -5.48
CA TYR A 15 9.36 2.68 -5.22
C TYR A 15 9.15 3.59 -6.41
N LEU A 16 7.91 4.06 -6.62
CA LEU A 16 7.62 5.02 -7.69
C LEU A 16 8.34 6.35 -7.45
N ILE A 17 8.90 6.91 -8.51
CA ILE A 17 9.43 8.28 -8.49
C ILE A 17 8.28 9.29 -8.57
N GLU A 18 7.26 8.99 -9.37
CA GLU A 18 6.05 9.80 -9.53
C GLU A 18 4.79 9.00 -9.12
N PRO A 19 4.16 9.31 -7.97
CA PRO A 19 2.94 8.64 -7.51
C PRO A 19 1.75 8.71 -8.45
N ASP A 20 1.72 9.69 -9.36
CA ASP A 20 0.68 9.85 -10.38
C ASP A 20 0.77 8.80 -11.49
N ASP A 21 1.92 8.14 -11.67
CA ASP A 21 2.09 7.03 -12.63
C ASP A 21 1.42 5.73 -12.16
N TRP A 22 0.81 5.73 -10.97
CA TRP A 22 0.19 4.54 -10.41
C TRP A 22 -1.12 4.16 -11.09
N SER A 23 -1.32 2.85 -11.28
CA SER A 23 -2.60 2.26 -11.68
C SER A 23 -2.88 0.97 -10.87
N PRO A 24 -4.14 0.48 -10.85
CA PRO A 24 -4.45 -0.82 -10.25
C PRO A 24 -3.64 -1.98 -10.84
N GLU A 25 -3.35 -1.97 -12.14
CA GLU A 25 -2.54 -2.99 -12.82
C GLU A 25 -1.08 -2.94 -12.36
N LEU A 26 -0.55 -1.74 -12.15
CA LEU A 26 0.77 -1.54 -11.57
C LEU A 26 0.80 -1.99 -10.10
N ALA A 27 -0.25 -1.76 -9.32
CA ALA A 27 -0.34 -2.25 -7.94
C ALA A 27 -0.25 -3.78 -7.89
N LEU A 28 -0.92 -4.49 -8.79
CA LEU A 28 -0.82 -5.95 -8.91
C LEU A 28 0.61 -6.39 -9.24
N THR A 29 1.29 -5.67 -10.14
CA THR A 29 2.69 -5.95 -10.51
C THR A 29 3.62 -5.76 -9.31
N LEU A 30 3.51 -4.62 -8.61
CA LEU A 30 4.32 -4.30 -7.42
C LEU A 30 4.04 -5.27 -6.26
N ALA A 31 2.78 -5.68 -6.10
CA ALA A 31 2.40 -6.66 -5.08
C ALA A 31 3.04 -8.02 -5.36
N ALA A 32 3.00 -8.48 -6.61
CA ALA A 32 3.65 -9.73 -7.00
C ALA A 32 5.18 -9.69 -6.77
N GLU A 33 5.83 -8.56 -7.08
CA GLU A 33 7.25 -8.34 -6.79
C GLU A 33 7.57 -8.37 -5.28
N GLU A 34 6.64 -7.93 -4.43
CA GLU A 34 6.75 -7.96 -2.96
C GLU A 34 6.24 -9.27 -2.33
N GLY A 35 5.95 -10.29 -3.13
CA GLY A 35 5.45 -11.59 -2.65
C GLY A 35 4.05 -11.49 -2.01
N LEU A 36 3.23 -10.55 -2.47
CA LEU A 36 1.92 -10.24 -1.94
C LEU A 36 0.82 -10.52 -2.97
N ALA A 37 -0.20 -11.27 -2.57
CA ALA A 37 -1.42 -11.45 -3.36
C ALA A 37 -2.50 -10.46 -2.88
N LEU A 38 -2.92 -9.54 -3.75
CA LEU A 38 -3.91 -8.54 -3.38
C LEU A 38 -5.31 -9.15 -3.30
N THR A 39 -5.90 -9.05 -2.13
CA THR A 39 -7.31 -9.34 -1.84
C THR A 39 -8.10 -8.05 -1.70
N ASP A 40 -9.42 -8.13 -1.62
CA ASP A 40 -10.30 -6.96 -1.41
C ASP A 40 -9.89 -6.13 -0.17
N GLU A 41 -9.37 -6.78 0.87
CA GLU A 41 -8.90 -6.10 2.08
C GLU A 41 -7.64 -5.29 1.86
N HIS A 42 -6.75 -5.75 0.98
CA HIS A 42 -5.60 -4.96 0.58
C HIS A 42 -6.06 -3.73 -0.20
N TRP A 43 -7.04 -3.89 -1.10
CA TRP A 43 -7.58 -2.78 -1.88
C TRP A 43 -8.24 -1.72 -1.00
N ILE A 44 -8.94 -2.09 0.06
CA ILE A 44 -9.46 -1.13 1.05
C ILE A 44 -8.34 -0.22 1.59
N ILE A 45 -7.18 -0.81 1.91
CA ILE A 45 -6.04 -0.10 2.50
C ILE A 45 -5.28 0.73 1.45
N LEU A 46 -4.99 0.13 0.29
CA LEU A 46 -4.25 0.78 -0.79
C LEU A 46 -5.01 1.98 -1.33
N THR A 47 -6.31 1.84 -1.57
CA THR A 47 -7.18 2.94 -2.01
C THR A 47 -7.21 4.04 -0.97
N PHE A 48 -7.37 3.71 0.32
CA PHE A 48 -7.36 4.72 1.39
C PHE A 48 -6.03 5.48 1.47
N VAL A 49 -4.89 4.79 1.33
CA VAL A 49 -3.58 5.45 1.33
C VAL A 49 -3.44 6.43 0.17
N ARG A 50 -3.95 6.07 -1.02
CA ARG A 50 -3.94 6.95 -2.20
C ARG A 50 -4.87 8.14 -2.04
N GLU A 51 -6.10 7.93 -1.56
CA GLU A 51 -7.07 8.98 -1.27
C GLU A 51 -6.49 9.98 -0.25
N TYR A 52 -5.92 9.46 0.84
CA TYR A 52 -5.32 10.28 1.89
C TYR A 52 -4.10 11.06 1.39
N PHE A 53 -3.28 10.46 0.52
CA PHE A 53 -2.16 11.16 -0.10
C PHE A 53 -2.62 12.27 -1.06
N ALA A 54 -3.64 12.03 -1.87
CA ALA A 54 -4.20 13.03 -2.77
C ALA A 54 -4.76 14.25 -2.00
N GLU A 55 -5.33 14.03 -0.82
CA GLU A 55 -5.89 15.09 0.02
C GLU A 55 -4.83 15.82 0.86
N HIS A 56 -3.85 15.10 1.42
CA HIS A 56 -2.95 15.63 2.44
C HIS A 56 -1.48 15.73 2.02
N LEU A 57 -1.10 15.21 0.85
CA LEU A 57 0.28 15.11 0.34
C LEU A 57 1.25 14.35 1.26
N ILE A 58 0.70 13.55 2.18
CA ILE A 58 1.42 12.67 3.11
C ILE A 58 0.72 11.33 3.20
N THR A 59 1.43 10.26 3.58
CA THR A 59 0.81 8.95 3.82
C THR A 59 0.18 8.89 5.22
N PRO A 60 -0.94 8.17 5.40
CA PRO A 60 -1.61 8.06 6.69
C PRO A 60 -0.81 7.20 7.68
N ASP A 61 -0.89 7.54 8.97
CA ASP A 61 -0.35 6.67 10.02
C ASP A 61 -1.23 5.41 10.24
N ILE A 62 -0.68 4.40 10.92
CA ILE A 62 -1.40 3.14 11.19
C ILE A 62 -2.70 3.34 11.99
N ARG A 63 -2.86 4.41 12.77
CA ARG A 63 -4.08 4.66 13.55
C ARG A 63 -5.23 5.11 12.65
N HIS A 64 -4.92 5.89 11.61
CA HIS A 64 -5.89 6.31 10.60
C HIS A 64 -6.32 5.13 9.74
N VAL A 65 -5.35 4.34 9.25
CA VAL A 65 -5.64 3.15 8.44
C VAL A 65 -6.43 2.12 9.23
N ALA A 66 -6.05 1.81 10.48
CA ALA A 66 -6.79 0.85 11.31
C ALA A 66 -8.21 1.31 11.63
N ARG A 67 -8.47 2.62 11.75
CA ARG A 67 -9.82 3.16 11.93
C ARG A 67 -10.64 2.96 10.65
N TYR A 68 -10.14 3.42 9.50
CA TYR A 68 -10.83 3.30 8.22
C TYR A 68 -11.12 1.83 7.87
N PHE A 69 -10.13 0.96 8.05
CA PHE A 69 -10.27 -0.48 7.79
C PHE A 69 -11.32 -1.13 8.70
N ALA A 70 -11.34 -0.78 9.99
CA ALA A 70 -12.34 -1.27 10.94
C ALA A 70 -13.76 -0.84 10.56
N GLU A 71 -13.95 0.42 10.17
CA GLU A 71 -15.23 0.96 9.69
C GLU A 71 -15.72 0.24 8.43
N ARG A 72 -14.82 -0.05 7.48
CA ARG A 72 -15.17 -0.74 6.22
C ARG A 72 -15.46 -2.23 6.38
N THR A 73 -14.84 -2.88 7.36
CA THR A 73 -14.95 -4.34 7.57
C THR A 73 -15.88 -4.73 8.72
N GLY A 74 -16.35 -3.76 9.51
CA GLY A 74 -17.20 -3.99 10.68
C GLY A 74 -16.49 -4.65 11.86
N CYS A 75 -15.15 -4.71 11.87
CA CYS A 75 -14.37 -5.24 12.97
C CYS A 75 -13.98 -4.16 13.99
N ASP A 76 -13.50 -4.57 15.17
CA ASP A 76 -12.95 -3.63 16.13
C ASP A 76 -11.57 -3.10 15.68
N LYS A 77 -11.20 -1.89 16.12
CA LYS A 77 -9.95 -1.23 15.70
C LYS A 77 -8.68 -2.02 16.05
N LYS A 78 -8.67 -2.78 17.15
CA LYS A 78 -7.52 -3.58 17.57
C LYS A 78 -7.38 -4.81 16.69
N ALA A 79 -8.47 -5.51 16.40
CA ALA A 79 -8.52 -6.60 15.44
C ALA A 79 -8.16 -6.12 14.02
N GLY A 80 -8.69 -4.96 13.59
CA GLY A 80 -8.35 -4.33 12.32
C GLY A 80 -6.85 -4.07 12.20
N LYS A 81 -6.23 -3.46 13.21
CA LYS A 81 -4.77 -3.25 13.24
C LYS A 81 -4.00 -4.58 13.15
N ALA A 82 -4.41 -5.60 13.89
CA ALA A 82 -3.77 -6.92 13.83
C ALA A 82 -3.93 -7.58 12.46
N ARG A 83 -5.08 -7.41 11.81
CA ARG A 83 -5.36 -7.93 10.47
C ARG A 83 -4.52 -7.21 9.41
N ILE A 84 -4.37 -5.90 9.51
CA ILE A 84 -3.48 -5.11 8.63
C ILE A 84 -2.04 -5.65 8.68
N PHE A 85 -1.49 -5.94 9.86
CA PHE A 85 -0.14 -6.52 9.95
C PHE A 85 -0.04 -7.94 9.36
N LYS A 86 -1.13 -8.71 9.36
CA LYS A 86 -1.18 -10.02 8.71
C LYS A 86 -1.29 -9.90 7.19
N LEU A 87 -2.02 -8.90 6.69
CA LEU A 87 -2.14 -8.61 5.26
C LEU A 87 -0.78 -8.20 4.68
N PHE A 88 0.04 -7.47 5.44
CA PHE A 88 1.36 -7.01 4.98
C PHE A 88 2.51 -7.61 5.80
N PRO A 89 2.86 -8.90 5.57
CA PRO A 89 3.77 -9.67 6.42
C PRO A 89 5.24 -9.24 6.35
N TYR A 90 5.67 -8.58 5.26
CA TYR A 90 7.04 -8.08 5.08
C TYR A 90 7.20 -6.61 5.51
N GLY A 91 6.27 -6.14 6.34
CA GLY A 91 6.25 -4.80 6.90
C GLY A 91 5.18 -3.93 6.25
N TYR A 92 4.12 -3.66 7.02
CA TYR A 92 2.99 -2.82 6.61
C TYR A 92 3.40 -1.52 5.92
N VAL A 93 4.30 -0.74 6.52
CA VAL A 93 4.71 0.56 5.95
C VAL A 93 5.42 0.38 4.61
N LYS A 94 6.39 -0.54 4.55
CA LYS A 94 7.16 -0.84 3.35
C LYS A 94 6.24 -1.27 2.20
N GLN A 95 5.47 -2.34 2.43
CA GLN A 95 4.65 -2.93 1.39
C GLN A 95 3.49 -2.01 0.98
N THR A 96 2.82 -1.36 1.93
CA THR A 96 1.71 -0.46 1.59
C THR A 96 2.19 0.75 0.81
N CYS A 97 3.29 1.39 1.22
CA CYS A 97 3.85 2.53 0.47
C CYS A 97 4.22 2.11 -0.95
N LYS A 98 4.94 0.99 -1.12
CA LYS A 98 5.38 0.54 -2.43
C LYS A 98 4.19 0.18 -3.33
N VAL A 99 3.30 -0.68 -2.86
CA VAL A 99 2.16 -1.18 -3.64
C VAL A 99 1.12 -0.08 -3.92
N ALA A 100 0.94 0.89 -3.02
CA ALA A 100 0.08 2.05 -3.25
C ALA A 100 0.70 3.10 -4.20
N GLY A 101 1.93 2.87 -4.68
CA GLY A 101 2.63 3.78 -5.59
C GLY A 101 3.22 5.02 -4.93
N MET A 102 3.53 4.95 -3.65
CA MET A 102 4.11 6.07 -2.91
C MET A 102 5.63 6.10 -3.07
N LYS A 103 6.21 7.31 -2.95
CA LYS A 103 7.66 7.49 -2.86
C LYS A 103 8.21 6.75 -1.63
N ARG A 104 9.47 6.33 -1.71
CA ARG A 104 10.17 5.67 -0.60
C ARG A 104 10.03 6.47 0.70
N PRO A 105 9.59 5.83 1.81
CA PRO A 105 9.50 6.50 3.10
C PRO A 105 10.91 6.80 3.65
N ARG A 106 11.11 8.01 4.19
CA ARG A 106 12.40 8.44 4.78
C ARG A 106 12.79 7.66 6.03
N ALA A 107 11.82 7.12 6.76
CA ALA A 107 12.04 6.25 7.90
C ALA A 107 10.89 5.24 7.98
N TRP A 108 11.22 3.98 8.23
CA TRP A 108 10.24 2.95 8.56
C TRP A 108 10.81 2.08 9.67
N SER A 109 9.99 1.83 10.69
CA SER A 109 10.38 0.94 11.79
C SER A 109 10.42 -0.48 11.23
N THR A 110 11.61 -1.07 11.14
CA THR A 110 11.76 -2.52 11.22
C THR A 110 11.34 -2.86 12.64
N GLY A 111 10.14 -3.42 12.81
CA GLY A 111 9.65 -3.81 14.14
C GLY A 111 10.65 -4.68 14.90
#